data_AF-A0A1E4ZQV7-F1
#
_entry.id   AF-A0A1E4ZQV7-F1
#
_cell.length_a   1.000
_cell.length_b   1.000
_cell.length_c   1.000
_cell.angle_alpha   90.00
_cell.angle_beta   90.00
_cell.angle_gamma   90.00
#
_symmetry.space_group_name_H-M   'P 1'
#
loop_
_entity.id
_entity.type
_entity.pdbx_description
1 polymer ?
#
loop_
_entity_poly.entity_id
_entity_poly.type
_entity_poly.pdbx_seq_one_letter_code
_entity_poly.pdbx_strand_id
1 'polypeptide(L)'
;MLKGVTEAGKNGLKMAFSKMDIESPIVSLLTESILMGDNKRFSVAFHEKMNLCEKDIITIDGVEFLYDPVAFKDASGLHLDVDDRGCFQLLGEI
;
A
#
# COMPACT_ATOMS: atom_id res chain seq x y z
N MET A 1 -11.06 3.83 5.64
CA MET A 1 -10.06 2.77 5.42
C MET A 1 -9.82 2.61 3.92
N LEU A 2 -8.63 2.16 3.49
CA LEU A 2 -8.37 1.81 2.09
C LEU A 2 -9.48 0.89 1.57
N LYS A 3 -10.02 1.21 0.40
CA LYS A 3 -11.20 0.53 -0.15
C LYS A 3 -10.85 -0.81 -0.82
N GLY A 4 -9.68 -0.88 -1.44
CA GLY A 4 -9.23 -2.09 -2.13
C GLY A 4 -7.90 -1.92 -2.84
N VAL A 5 -7.53 -2.95 -3.62
CA VAL A 5 -6.39 -2.94 -4.53
C VAL A 5 -6.92 -3.28 -5.93
N THR A 6 -6.61 -2.45 -6.92
CA THR A 6 -7.01 -2.71 -8.31
C THR A 6 -6.29 -3.95 -8.85
N GLU A 7 -6.77 -4.50 -9.95
CA GLU A 7 -6.08 -5.63 -10.62
C GLU A 7 -4.68 -5.24 -11.12
N ALA A 8 -4.52 -4.01 -11.62
CA ALA A 8 -3.21 -3.48 -11.98
C ALA A 8 -2.31 -3.38 -10.74
N GLY A 9 -2.81 -2.82 -9.63
CA GLY A 9 -2.10 -2.76 -8.35
C GLY A 9 -1.65 -4.15 -7.86
N LYS A 10 -2.53 -5.15 -7.89
CA LYS A 10 -2.19 -6.54 -7.52
C LYS A 10 -1.09 -7.12 -8.40
N ASN A 11 -1.15 -6.89 -9.71
CA ASN A 11 -0.12 -7.37 -10.64
C ASN A 11 1.21 -6.63 -10.41
N GLY A 12 1.18 -5.33 -10.17
CA GLY A 12 2.34 -4.53 -9.80
C GLY A 12 3.00 -5.03 -8.52
N LEU A 13 2.22 -5.33 -7.48
CA LEU A 13 2.70 -5.91 -6.23
C LEU A 13 3.35 -7.28 -6.46
N LYS A 14 2.70 -8.19 -7.18
CA LYS A 14 3.28 -9.51 -7.53
C LYS A 14 4.61 -9.37 -8.27
N MET A 15 4.69 -8.44 -9.21
CA MET A 15 5.93 -8.17 -9.94
C MET A 15 7.01 -7.59 -9.03
N ALA A 16 6.67 -6.65 -8.14
CA ALA A 16 7.61 -6.08 -7.17
C ALA A 16 8.16 -7.17 -6.24
N PHE A 17 7.28 -7.99 -5.67
CA PHE A 17 7.65 -9.11 -4.79
C PHE A 17 8.51 -10.15 -5.49
N SER A 18 8.24 -10.48 -6.74
CA SER A 18 9.06 -11.44 -7.50
C SER A 18 10.52 -11.01 -7.70
N LYS A 19 10.82 -9.73 -7.50
CA LYS A 19 12.18 -9.16 -7.61
C LYS A 19 12.87 -9.04 -6.25
N MET A 20 12.16 -9.36 -5.17
CA MET A 20 12.67 -9.26 -3.81
C MET A 20 12.98 -10.67 -3.30
N ASP A 21 14.08 -10.80 -2.58
CA ASP A 21 14.43 -12.04 -1.88
C ASP A 21 13.85 -12.00 -0.47
N ILE A 22 12.52 -12.01 -0.36
CA ILE A 22 11.77 -11.95 0.90
C ILE A 22 10.71 -13.05 0.95
N GLU A 23 10.60 -13.75 2.09
CA GLU A 23 9.59 -14.78 2.30
C GLU A 23 8.34 -14.15 2.95
N SER A 24 7.16 -14.31 2.33
CA SER A 24 5.90 -13.70 2.79
C SER A 24 5.94 -12.16 2.86
N PRO A 25 5.88 -11.49 1.71
CA PRO A 25 5.96 -10.03 1.66
C PRO A 25 4.70 -9.33 2.18
N ILE A 26 4.91 -8.20 2.86
CA ILE A 26 3.86 -7.32 3.38
C ILE A 26 4.04 -5.90 2.81
N VAL A 27 2.92 -5.24 2.55
CA VAL A 27 2.88 -3.87 2.04
C VAL A 27 2.68 -2.88 3.19
N SER A 28 3.45 -1.80 3.26
CA SER A 28 3.15 -0.66 4.13
C SER A 28 2.80 0.58 3.32
N LEU A 29 1.74 1.28 3.72
CA LEU A 29 1.43 2.61 3.21
C LEU A 29 2.09 3.66 4.10
N LEU A 30 2.87 4.55 3.49
CA LEU A 30 3.48 5.69 4.15
C LEU A 30 2.81 6.96 3.63
N THR A 31 2.43 7.84 4.54
CA THR A 31 1.86 9.16 4.22
C THR A 31 2.83 10.23 4.70
N GLU A 32 3.24 11.12 3.80
CA GLU A 32 4.08 12.27 4.12
C GLU A 32 3.32 13.55 3.77
N SER A 33 3.19 14.43 4.77
CA SER A 33 2.68 15.79 4.54
C SER A 33 3.71 16.59 3.78
N ILE A 34 3.37 17.06 2.58
CA ILE A 34 4.22 17.95 1.82
C ILE A 34 3.96 19.37 2.33
N LEU A 35 5.00 20.14 2.64
CA LEU A 35 4.93 21.50 3.22
C LEU A 35 4.19 22.55 2.36
N MET A 36 3.58 22.17 1.22
CA MET A 36 2.83 23.07 0.34
C MET A 36 1.44 22.51 0.00
N GLY A 37 0.43 23.00 0.73
CA GLY A 37 -0.99 22.68 0.56
C GLY A 37 -1.46 21.45 1.36
N ASP A 38 -2.74 21.10 1.22
CA ASP A 38 -3.33 19.85 1.77
C ASP A 38 -2.92 18.60 0.97
N ASN A 39 -1.83 18.69 0.22
CA ASN A 39 -1.33 17.60 -0.61
C ASN A 39 -0.51 16.64 0.24
N LYS A 40 -0.95 15.38 0.25
CA LYS A 40 -0.23 14.28 0.89
C LYS A 40 0.48 13.46 -0.18
N ARG A 41 1.73 13.12 0.08
CA ARG A 41 2.45 12.13 -0.72
C ARG A 41 2.23 10.77 -0.10
N PHE A 42 1.87 9.81 -0.93
CA PHE A 42 1.86 8.41 -0.54
C PHE A 42 3.04 7.69 -1.14
N SER A 43 3.63 6.82 -0.34
CA SER A 43 4.68 5.90 -0.76
C SER A 43 4.32 4.49 -0.30
N VAL A 44 4.74 3.52 -1.09
CA VAL A 44 4.58 2.09 -0.77
C VAL A 44 5.95 1.53 -0.42
N ALA A 45 6.04 0.83 0.70
CA ALA A 45 7.22 0.08 1.08
C ALA A 45 6.87 -1.39 1.33
N PHE A 46 7.89 -2.23 1.23
CA PHE A 46 7.75 -3.68 1.29
C PHE A 46 8.61 -4.22 2.41
N HIS A 47 8.03 -5.11 3.19
CA HIS A 47 8.66 -5.71 4.36
C HIS A 47 8.49 -7.21 4.31
N GLU A 48 9.43 -7.91 4.94
CA GLU A 48 9.24 -9.32 5.25
C GLU A 48 8.36 -9.45 6.51
N LYS A 49 7.45 -10.41 6.54
CA LYS A 49 6.51 -10.60 7.67
C LYS A 49 7.20 -10.95 9.01
N MET A 50 8.49 -11.30 8.99
CA MET A 50 9.22 -11.74 10.17
C MET A 50 9.20 -10.71 11.30
N ASN A 51 8.87 -11.17 12.52
CA ASN A 51 8.83 -10.38 13.75
C ASN A 51 7.74 -9.29 13.85
N LEU A 52 6.75 -9.27 12.95
CA LEU A 52 5.57 -8.40 13.09
C LEU A 52 4.49 -9.06 13.96
N CYS A 53 3.86 -8.28 14.83
CA CYS A 53 2.67 -8.73 15.54
C CYS A 53 1.52 -8.89 14.55
N GLU A 54 0.81 -10.02 14.57
CA GLU A 54 -0.35 -10.25 13.70
C GLU A 54 -1.43 -9.16 13.83
N LYS A 55 -1.50 -8.48 15.00
CA LYS A 55 -2.42 -7.37 15.26
C LYS A 55 -2.12 -6.12 14.42
N ASP A 56 -0.91 -6.01 13.90
CA ASP A 56 -0.49 -4.90 13.04
C ASP A 56 -0.70 -5.24 11.56
N ILE A 57 -1.28 -6.39 11.23
CA ILE A 57 -1.47 -6.84 9.86
C ILE A 57 -2.96 -6.84 9.54
N ILE A 58 -3.32 -6.24 8.40
CA ILE A 58 -4.66 -6.33 7.84
C ILE A 58 -4.58 -6.95 6.44
N THR A 59 -5.66 -7.60 6.02
CA THR A 59 -5.77 -8.14 4.65
C THR A 59 -6.83 -7.37 3.87
N ILE A 60 -6.46 -6.87 2.69
CA ILE A 60 -7.35 -6.18 1.76
C ILE A 60 -7.17 -6.82 0.39
N ASP A 61 -8.26 -7.36 -0.17
CA ASP A 61 -8.26 -8.05 -1.47
C ASP A 61 -7.17 -9.13 -1.62
N GLY A 62 -6.88 -9.83 -0.52
CA GLY A 62 -5.86 -10.88 -0.47
C GLY A 62 -4.40 -10.38 -0.38
N VAL A 63 -4.20 -9.07 -0.23
CA VAL A 63 -2.88 -8.45 0.02
C VAL A 63 -2.76 -8.13 1.50
N GLU A 64 -1.66 -8.56 2.12
CA GLU A 64 -1.35 -8.24 3.52
C GLU A 64 -0.68 -6.86 3.63
N PHE A 65 -1.19 -6.02 4.52
CA PHE A 65 -0.67 -4.70 4.81
C PHE A 65 -0.27 -4.56 6.27
N LEU A 66 0.84 -3.85 6.52
CA LEU A 66 1.14 -3.30 7.83
C LEU A 66 0.20 -2.12 8.10
N TYR A 67 -0.58 -2.22 9.16
CA TYR A 67 -1.59 -1.26 9.55
C TYR A 67 -0.97 -0.05 10.25
N ASP A 68 -0.96 1.08 9.54
CA ASP A 68 -0.74 2.39 10.11
C ASP A 68 -2.09 3.14 10.16
N PRO A 69 -2.63 3.49 11.33
CA PRO A 69 -3.95 4.12 11.44
C PRO A 69 -4.04 5.48 10.75
N VAL A 70 -2.93 6.24 10.67
CA VAL A 70 -2.90 7.55 10.02
C VAL A 70 -2.89 7.37 8.50
N ALA A 71 -2.01 6.51 7.98
CA ALA A 71 -1.94 6.24 6.54
C ALA A 71 -3.26 5.63 6.01
N PHE A 72 -3.89 4.73 6.76
CA PHE A 72 -5.16 4.11 6.38
C PHE A 72 -6.37 5.04 6.51
N LYS A 73 -6.30 6.03 7.41
CA LYS A 73 -7.27 7.11 7.47
C LYS A 73 -7.12 8.03 6.26
N ASP A 74 -5.89 8.37 5.89
CA ASP A 74 -5.59 9.24 4.75
C ASP A 74 -5.93 8.57 3.41
N ALA A 75 -5.75 7.26 3.31
CA ALA A 75 -6.15 6.45 2.15
C ALA A 75 -7.65 6.07 2.14
N SER A 76 -8.46 6.66 3.03
CA SER A 76 -9.85 6.24 3.20
C SER A 76 -10.70 6.48 1.97
N GLY A 77 -11.33 5.41 1.46
CA GLY A 77 -12.16 5.47 0.25
C GLY A 77 -11.38 5.38 -1.06
N LEU A 78 -10.06 5.21 -1.00
CA LEU A 78 -9.19 5.09 -2.17
C LEU A 78 -8.82 3.62 -2.44
N HIS A 79 -8.40 3.33 -3.67
CA HIS A 79 -7.83 2.05 -4.07
C HIS A 79 -6.32 2.20 -4.30
N LEU A 80 -5.55 1.19 -3.91
CA LEU A 80 -4.15 1.08 -4.31
C LEU A 80 -4.08 0.58 -5.76
N ASP A 81 -3.35 1.32 -6.58
CA ASP A 81 -3.17 1.05 -8.00
C ASP A 81 -1.70 1.20 -8.41
N VAL A 82 -1.37 0.79 -9.63
CA VAL A 82 -0.07 1.06 -10.25
C VAL A 82 -0.28 1.69 -11.61
N ASP A 83 0.43 2.78 -11.88
CA ASP A 83 0.36 3.45 -13.18
C ASP A 83 1.15 2.69 -14.26
N ASP A 84 1.06 3.17 -15.51
CA ASP A 84 1.74 2.62 -16.68
C ASP A 84 3.27 2.69 -16.60
N ARG A 85 3.83 3.52 -15.71
CA ARG A 85 5.27 3.62 -15.43
C ARG A 85 5.71 2.66 -14.32
N GLY A 86 4.78 1.90 -13.72
CA GLY A 86 5.05 1.01 -12.60
C GLY A 86 5.14 1.73 -11.26
N CYS A 87 4.63 2.95 -11.16
CA CYS A 87 4.58 3.71 -9.90
C CYS A 87 3.26 3.45 -9.19
N PHE A 88 3.33 3.08 -7.90
CA PHE A 88 2.13 2.92 -7.07
C PHE A 88 1.47 4.26 -6.77
N GLN A 89 0.14 4.27 -6.79
CA GLN A 89 -0.69 5.45 -6.55
C GLN A 89 -1.97 5.07 -5.81
N LEU A 90 -2.64 6.08 -5.22
CA LEU A 90 -3.98 5.93 -4.65
C LEU A 90 -5.00 6.61 -5.56
N LEU A 91 -6.04 5.88 -5.95
CA LEU A 91 -7.11 6.37 -6.81
C LEU A 91 -8.43 6.45 -6.03
N GLY A 92 -9.12 7.58 -6.12
CA GLY A 92 -10.49 7.74 -5.61
C GLY A 92 -11.53 7.18 -6.58
N GLU A 93 -12.76 7.00 -6.10
CA GLU A 93 -13.91 6.89 -7.00
C GLU A 93 -14.11 8.24 -7.69
N ILE A 94 -14.32 8.21 -9.01
CA ILE A 94 -14.75 9.36 -9.81
C ILE A 94 -16.25 9.55 -9.60
#